data_AF-Q0K1M7-F1
#
_entry.id   AF-Q0K1M7-F1
#
_cell.length_a   1.000
_cell.length_b   1.000
_cell.length_c   1.000
_cell.angle_alpha   90.00
_cell.angle_beta   90.00
_cell.angle_gamma   90.00
#
_symmetry.space_group_name_H-M   'P 1'
#
loop_
_entity.id
_entity.type
_entity.pdbx_description
1 polymer ?
#
loop_
_entity_poly.entity_id
_entity_poly.type
_entity_poly.pdbx_seq_one_letter_code
_entity_poly.pdbx_strand_id
1 'polypeptide(L)'
;MPQQQYAIPSEFAHWARSIPPEYLARYLRVTPATARAWQSGKRPAPWWTVHVLRLDKLERDEMARQMGYAHLLPKLGIVSGDVIQLRPRRAQPKPAPVGPASVTPLPEPGQMQA
;
A
#
# COMPACT_ATOMS: atom_id res chain seq x y z
N MET A 1 -37.07 -5.45 0.97
CA MET A 1 -36.02 -5.36 2.01
C MET A 1 -34.85 -4.59 1.44
N PRO A 2 -34.32 -3.54 2.10
CA PRO A 2 -33.12 -2.87 1.63
C PRO A 2 -31.94 -3.86 1.62
N GLN A 3 -31.16 -3.87 0.55
CA GLN A 3 -30.00 -4.75 0.43
C GLN A 3 -28.90 -4.30 1.40
N GLN A 4 -28.31 -5.23 2.16
CA GLN A 4 -27.13 -4.94 2.98
C GLN A 4 -25.93 -4.71 2.07
N GLN A 5 -25.59 -3.44 1.86
CA GLN A 5 -24.38 -3.06 1.14
C GLN A 5 -23.18 -3.11 2.10
N TYR A 6 -22.11 -3.76 1.67
CA TYR A 6 -20.86 -3.83 2.42
C TYR A 6 -19.82 -2.90 1.80
N ALA A 7 -18.92 -2.39 2.63
CA ALA A 7 -17.77 -1.63 2.18
C ALA A 7 -16.72 -2.54 1.54
N ILE A 8 -15.92 -1.98 0.63
CA ILE A 8 -14.76 -2.67 0.10
C ILE A 8 -13.74 -2.84 1.25
N PRO A 9 -13.24 -4.05 1.54
CA PRO A 9 -12.37 -4.27 2.71
C PRO A 9 -11.08 -3.44 2.71
N SER A 10 -10.47 -3.25 1.53
CA SER A 10 -9.26 -2.44 1.37
C SER A 10 -9.51 -0.96 1.65
N GLU A 11 -10.69 -0.47 1.29
CA GLU A 11 -11.11 0.91 1.52
C GLU A 11 -11.31 1.16 3.01
N PHE A 12 -12.02 0.27 3.72
CA PHE A 12 -12.14 0.35 5.17
C PHE A 12 -10.78 0.29 5.87
N ALA A 13 -9.90 -0.63 5.45
CA ALA A 13 -8.55 -0.73 6.01
C ALA A 13 -7.71 0.53 5.79
N HIS A 14 -7.87 1.22 4.66
CA HIS A 14 -7.19 2.48 4.37
C HIS A 14 -7.58 3.57 5.38
N TRP A 15 -8.88 3.77 5.62
CA TRP A 15 -9.38 4.81 6.51
C TRP A 15 -9.21 4.46 8.00
N ALA A 16 -9.27 3.19 8.37
CA ALA A 16 -9.15 2.75 9.75
C ALA A 16 -7.68 2.55 10.21
N ARG A 17 -6.69 2.70 9.33
CA ARG A 17 -5.30 2.25 9.55
C ARG A 17 -4.62 2.81 10.80
N SER A 18 -4.89 4.06 11.12
CA SER A 18 -4.27 4.78 12.25
C SER A 18 -5.18 4.88 13.48
N ILE A 19 -6.33 4.21 13.46
CA ILE A 19 -7.36 4.35 14.50
C ILE A 19 -7.39 3.09 15.38
N PRO A 20 -7.15 3.19 16.70
CA PRO A 20 -7.24 2.04 17.57
C PRO A 20 -8.68 1.50 17.62
N PRO A 21 -8.87 0.17 17.69
CA PRO A 21 -10.19 -0.45 17.57
C PRO A 21 -11.17 0.00 18.66
N GLU A 22 -10.69 0.37 19.84
CA GLU A 22 -11.46 0.84 20.99
C GLU A 22 -12.05 2.23 20.72
N TYR A 23 -11.24 3.11 20.10
CA TYR A 23 -11.72 4.42 19.67
C TYR A 23 -12.71 4.27 18.53
N LEU A 24 -12.38 3.43 17.54
CA LEU A 24 -13.22 3.17 16.39
C LEU A 24 -14.61 2.62 16.80
N ALA A 25 -14.64 1.73 17.79
CA ALA A 25 -15.85 1.18 18.38
C ALA A 25 -16.73 2.27 19.01
N ARG A 26 -16.15 3.17 19.80
CA ARG A 26 -16.88 4.30 20.41
C ARG A 26 -17.40 5.26 19.36
N TYR A 27 -16.55 5.60 18.39
CA TYR A 27 -16.86 6.53 17.32
C TYR A 27 -18.01 6.04 16.43
N LEU A 28 -17.95 4.79 15.98
CA LEU A 28 -18.98 4.18 15.13
C LEU A 28 -20.18 3.63 15.92
N ARG A 29 -20.16 3.71 17.26
CA ARG A 29 -21.16 3.17 18.18
C ARG A 29 -21.38 1.66 18.02
N VAL A 30 -20.27 0.94 17.90
CA VAL A 30 -20.21 -0.50 17.68
C VAL A 30 -19.39 -1.16 18.80
N THR A 31 -19.51 -2.48 18.99
CA THR A 31 -18.70 -3.18 19.99
C THR A 31 -17.22 -3.29 19.56
N PRO A 32 -16.26 -3.26 20.50
CA PRO A 32 -14.83 -3.37 20.19
C PRO A 32 -14.49 -4.69 19.49
N ALA A 33 -15.19 -5.78 19.83
CA ALA A 33 -15.04 -7.06 19.14
C ALA A 33 -15.42 -6.96 17.65
N THR A 34 -16.49 -6.24 17.32
CA THR A 34 -16.93 -6.04 15.94
C THR A 34 -15.98 -5.12 15.18
N ALA A 35 -15.51 -4.02 15.80
CA ALA A 35 -14.51 -3.14 15.19
C ALA A 35 -13.20 -3.90 14.87
N ARG A 36 -12.72 -4.75 15.79
CA ARG A 36 -11.57 -5.65 15.55
C ARG A 36 -11.83 -6.66 14.45
N ALA A 37 -13.05 -7.22 14.38
CA ALA A 37 -13.43 -8.15 13.32
C ALA A 37 -13.42 -7.49 11.93
N TRP A 38 -13.81 -6.21 11.84
CA TRP A 38 -13.74 -5.43 10.60
C TRP A 38 -12.29 -5.11 10.22
N GLN A 39 -11.47 -4.65 11.19
CA GLN A 39 -10.06 -4.33 10.94
C GLN A 39 -9.23 -5.56 10.53
N SER A 40 -9.52 -6.72 11.11
CA SER A 40 -8.86 -7.98 10.73
C SER A 40 -9.38 -8.59 9.43
N GLY A 41 -10.44 -8.02 8.83
CA GLY A 41 -11.08 -8.57 7.64
C GLY A 41 -11.89 -9.84 7.88
N LYS A 42 -12.05 -10.29 9.15
CA LYS A 42 -12.88 -11.46 9.51
C LYS A 42 -14.36 -11.24 9.20
N ARG A 43 -14.82 -9.99 9.20
CA ARG A 43 -16.18 -9.60 8.84
C ARG A 43 -16.14 -8.37 7.93
N PRO A 44 -16.98 -8.31 6.87
CA PRO A 44 -17.09 -7.11 6.07
C PRO A 44 -17.75 -5.99 6.88
N ALA A 45 -17.19 -4.78 6.81
CA ALA A 45 -17.81 -3.60 7.38
C ALA A 45 -19.02 -3.18 6.53
N PRO A 46 -20.08 -2.60 7.11
CA PRO A 46 -21.15 -1.96 6.35
C PRO A 46 -20.62 -0.81 5.48
N TRP A 47 -21.27 -0.55 4.34
CA TRP A 47 -20.88 0.52 3.41
C TRP A 47 -20.73 1.90 4.09
N TRP A 48 -21.68 2.27 4.94
CA TRP A 48 -21.74 3.57 5.61
C TRP A 48 -20.51 3.86 6.47
N THR A 49 -19.85 2.82 6.99
CA THR A 49 -18.72 2.96 7.90
C THR A 49 -17.56 3.69 7.25
N VAL A 50 -17.26 3.37 5.99
CA VAL A 50 -16.22 4.05 5.21
C VAL A 50 -16.58 5.51 4.98
N HIS A 51 -17.83 5.80 4.65
CA HIS A 51 -18.27 7.16 4.36
C HIS A 51 -18.17 8.06 5.58
N VAL A 52 -18.53 7.57 6.77
CA VAL A 52 -18.39 8.32 8.01
C VAL A 52 -16.92 8.68 8.25
N LEU A 53 -16.02 7.69 8.17
CA LEU A 53 -14.57 7.94 8.36
C LEU A 53 -13.99 8.90 7.32
N ARG A 54 -14.46 8.81 6.08
CA ARG A 54 -14.05 9.73 5.01
C ARG A 54 -14.50 11.16 5.28
N LEU A 55 -15.77 11.36 5.63
CA LEU A 55 -16.33 12.68 5.89
C LEU A 55 -15.61 13.36 7.06
N ASP A 56 -15.39 12.61 8.12
CA ASP A 56 -14.66 13.05 9.31
C ASP A 56 -13.21 13.44 9.00
N LYS A 57 -12.52 12.72 8.10
CA LYS A 57 -11.20 13.13 7.63
C LYS A 57 -11.25 14.44 6.84
N LEU A 58 -12.22 14.58 5.93
CA LEU A 58 -12.38 15.78 5.11
C LEU A 58 -12.71 17.01 5.96
N GLU A 59 -13.56 16.85 6.97
CA GLU A 59 -13.89 17.91 7.92
C GLU A 59 -12.65 18.35 8.70
N ARG A 60 -11.88 17.41 9.27
CA ARG A 60 -10.62 17.75 9.96
C ARG A 60 -9.62 18.47 9.05
N ASP A 61 -9.51 18.04 7.80
CA ASP A 61 -8.63 18.69 6.83
C ASP A 61 -9.10 20.11 6.52
N GLU A 62 -10.41 20.32 6.37
CA GLU A 62 -10.98 21.64 6.12
C GLU A 62 -10.80 22.57 7.31
N MET A 63 -11.06 22.09 8.53
CA MET A 63 -10.78 22.84 9.76
C MET A 63 -9.29 23.20 9.86
N ALA A 64 -8.39 22.26 9.55
CA ALA A 64 -6.96 22.53 9.55
C ALA A 64 -6.57 23.62 8.54
N ARG A 65 -7.20 23.66 7.36
CA ARG A 65 -7.00 24.75 6.39
C ARG A 65 -7.46 26.09 6.94
N GLN A 66 -8.67 26.14 7.49
CA GLN A 66 -9.27 27.36 8.05
C GLN A 66 -8.47 27.92 9.22
N MET A 67 -7.87 27.05 10.05
CA MET A 67 -7.01 27.44 11.17
C MET A 67 -5.56 27.77 10.76
N GLY A 68 -5.22 27.75 9.47
CA GLY A 68 -3.85 28.04 8.99
C GLY A 68 -2.85 26.88 9.12
N TYR A 69 -3.30 25.70 9.57
CA TYR A 69 -2.51 24.46 9.63
C TYR A 69 -2.43 23.73 8.28
N ALA A 70 -2.80 24.38 7.18
CA ALA A 70 -2.72 23.81 5.83
C ALA A 70 -1.30 23.32 5.47
N HIS A 71 -0.27 23.91 6.06
CA HIS A 71 1.13 23.52 5.84
C HIS A 71 1.49 22.15 6.44
N LEU A 72 0.75 21.67 7.44
CA LEU A 72 0.92 20.35 8.06
C LEU A 72 0.16 19.25 7.30
N LEU A 73 -0.81 19.63 6.46
CA LEU A 73 -1.52 18.66 5.63
C LEU A 73 -0.58 18.13 4.54
N PRO A 74 -0.69 16.83 4.19
CA PRO A 74 0.04 16.29 3.06
C PRO A 74 -0.35 17.08 1.80
N LYS A 75 0.59 17.87 1.28
CA LYS A 75 0.40 18.58 0.02
C LYS A 75 0.29 17.52 -1.07
N LEU A 76 -0.87 17.43 -1.71
CA LEU A 76 -0.96 16.82 -3.03
C LEU A 76 0.07 17.58 -3.89
N GLY A 77 1.11 16.88 -4.33
CA GLY A 77 2.07 17.44 -5.26
C GLY A 77 1.32 17.71 -6.56
N ILE A 78 0.72 18.90 -6.68
CA ILE A 78 0.20 19.40 -7.93
C ILE A 78 1.44 19.62 -8.78
N VAL A 79 1.77 18.63 -9.61
CA VAL A 79 2.70 18.81 -10.71
C VAL A 79 1.96 19.69 -11.71
N SER A 80 2.01 21.00 -11.51
CA SER A 80 1.69 21.97 -12.57
C SER A 80 2.85 21.93 -13.55
N GLY A 81 2.80 20.97 -14.48
CA GLY A 81 3.72 20.85 -15.60
C GLY A 81 2.91 20.52 -16.84
N ASP A 82 3.18 21.21 -17.94
CA ASP A 82 2.39 21.16 -19.17
C ASP A 82 2.35 19.77 -19.82
N VAL A 83 3.31 18.88 -19.51
CA VAL A 83 3.33 17.49 -19.96
C VAL A 83 4.06 16.65 -18.92
N ILE A 84 3.43 15.58 -18.43
CA ILE A 84 4.10 14.51 -17.68
C ILE A 84 5.09 13.84 -18.65
N GLN A 85 6.33 14.32 -18.70
CA GLN A 85 7.41 13.53 -19.28
C GLN A 85 7.73 12.39 -18.31
N LEU A 86 7.02 11.28 -18.50
CA LEU A 86 7.37 10.01 -17.87
C LEU A 86 8.80 9.68 -18.33
N ARG A 87 9.81 9.84 -17.46
CA ARG A 87 11.18 9.45 -17.81
C ARG A 87 11.16 7.97 -18.21
N PRO A 88 11.56 7.62 -19.45
CA PRO A 88 11.61 6.22 -19.83
C PRO A 88 12.55 5.48 -18.89
N ARG A 89 12.08 4.34 -18.38
CA ARG A 89 12.85 3.44 -17.53
C ARG A 89 14.19 3.16 -18.22
N ARG A 90 15.30 3.60 -17.63
CA ARG A 90 16.66 3.30 -18.11
C ARG A 90 16.76 1.78 -18.19
N ALA A 91 16.88 1.25 -19.40
CA ALA A 91 17.10 -0.17 -19.61
C ALA A 91 18.36 -0.57 -18.82
N GLN A 92 18.22 -1.50 -17.88
CA GLN A 92 19.39 -2.09 -17.25
C GLN A 92 20.18 -2.83 -18.34
N PRO A 93 21.51 -2.68 -18.42
CA PRO A 93 22.31 -3.44 -19.36
C PRO A 93 22.11 -4.93 -19.08
N LYS A 94 21.78 -5.69 -20.13
CA LYS A 94 21.66 -7.15 -20.10
C LYS A 94 22.95 -7.73 -19.50
N PRO A 95 22.88 -8.62 -18.49
CA PRO A 95 24.08 -9.27 -17.98
C PRO A 95 24.76 -10.03 -19.13
N ALA A 96 26.08 -9.85 -19.24
CA ALA A 96 26.89 -10.42 -20.30
C ALA A 96 26.72 -11.95 -20.36
N PRO A 97 26.73 -12.56 -21.57
CA PRO A 97 26.70 -14.01 -21.68
C PRO A 97 27.95 -14.57 -20.98
N VAL A 98 27.71 -15.42 -19.98
CA VAL A 98 28.74 -16.24 -19.35
C VAL A 98 29.36 -17.07 -20.48
N GLY A 99 30.62 -16.80 -20.82
CA GLY A 99 31.36 -17.58 -21.80
C GLY A 99 31.45 -19.05 -21.37
N PRO A 100 31.45 -20.01 -22.31
CA PRO A 100 31.40 -21.42 -21.98
C PRO A 100 32.66 -21.83 -21.19
N ALA A 101 32.41 -22.59 -20.12
CA ALA A 101 33.42 -23.14 -19.23
C ALA A 101 34.57 -23.78 -20.03
N SER A 102 35.80 -23.36 -19.73
CA SER A 102 37.01 -24.01 -20.22
C SER A 102 37.03 -25.43 -19.68
N VAL A 103 36.78 -26.41 -20.54
CA VAL A 103 37.01 -27.83 -20.26
C VAL A 103 38.53 -28.00 -20.18
N THR A 104 39.04 -28.30 -18.98
CA THR A 104 40.43 -28.71 -18.79
C THR A 104 40.69 -29.97 -19.63
N PRO A 105 41.69 -29.98 -20.53
CA PRO A 105 42.02 -31.20 -21.26
C PRO A 105 42.65 -32.23 -20.30
N LEU A 106 42.21 -33.47 -20.45
CA LEU A 106 42.66 -34.67 -19.75
C LEU A 106 44.18 -34.87 -19.96
N PRO A 107 44.98 -35.16 -18.90
CA PRO A 107 46.42 -35.34 -19.04
C PRO A 107 46.76 -36.64 -19.79
N GLU A 108 47.80 -36.58 -20.63
CA GLU A 108 48.20 -37.67 -21.52
C GLU A 108 48.73 -38.91 -20.76
N PRO A 109 48.37 -40.13 -21.20
CA PRO A 109 48.79 -41.37 -20.56
C PRO A 109 50.24 -41.71 -20.92
N GLY A 110 51.19 -41.22 -20.12
CA GLY A 110 52.62 -41.50 -20.32
C GLY A 110 53.50 -41.41 -19.08
N GLN A 111 52.93 -41.16 -17.89
CA GLN A 111 53.68 -41.12 -16.63
C GLN A 111 53.27 -42.32 -15.77
N MET A 112 53.49 -43.53 -16.28
CA MET A 112 53.58 -44.75 -15.48
C MET A 112 55.00 -45.31 -15.58
N GLN A 113 55.67 -45.31 -14.42
CA GLN A 113 56.73 -46.21 -13.96
C GLN A 113 58.13 -46.10 -14.61
N ALA A 114 59.14 -45.89 -13.75
CA ALA A 114 59.84 -47.00 -13.10
C ALA A 114 60.40 -46.54 -11.74
#